data_AF-X1U0W5-F1
#
_entry.id   AF-X1U0W5-F1
#
_cell.length_a   1.000
_cell.length_b   1.000
_cell.length_c   1.000
_cell.angle_alpha   90.00
_cell.angle_beta   90.00
_cell.angle_gamma   90.00
#
_symmetry.space_group_name_H-M   'P 1'
#
loop_
_entity.id
_entity.type
_entity.pdbx_description
1 polymer ?
#
loop_
_entity_poly.entity_id
_entity_poly.type
_entity_poly.pdbx_seq_one_letter_code
_entity_poly.pdbx_strand_id
1 'polypeptide(L)'
;YWCEDFEKVVRGCPVPIVMAGGPQVDTELEVFEFVYDGIQKGAIGVNLGRNIWQNDFPVAMIRAIRAIIHENASPKEAQELYDSIKSETVIG
;
A
#
# COMPACT_ATOMS: atom_id res chain seq x y z
N TYR A 1 -8.10 -6.40 -7.21
CA TYR A 1 -8.50 -5.98 -8.56
C TYR A 1 -7.35 -5.18 -9.12
N TRP A 2 -6.49 -5.81 -9.90
CA TRP A 2 -5.39 -5.14 -10.62
C TRP A 2 -5.50 -5.59 -12.07
N CYS A 3 -5.23 -4.69 -13.00
CA CYS A 3 -5.25 -4.99 -14.42
C CYS A 3 -4.03 -4.38 -15.11
N GLU A 4 -3.63 -4.99 -16.21
CA GLU A 4 -2.71 -4.37 -17.15
C GLU A 4 -3.31 -3.05 -17.67
N ASP A 5 -2.45 -2.07 -18.01
CA ASP A 5 -2.83 -0.72 -18.44
C ASP A 5 -3.78 0.04 -17.48
N PHE A 6 -3.62 -0.13 -16.17
CA PHE A 6 -4.46 0.53 -15.15
C PHE A 6 -4.55 2.06 -15.31
N GLU A 7 -3.52 2.71 -15.87
CA GLU A 7 -3.55 4.14 -16.19
C GLU A 7 -4.60 4.53 -17.24
N LYS A 8 -5.08 3.59 -18.08
CA LYS A 8 -6.26 3.83 -18.95
C LYS A 8 -7.54 3.95 -18.14
N VAL A 9 -7.69 3.15 -17.07
CA VAL A 9 -8.83 3.23 -16.15
C VAL A 9 -8.83 4.57 -15.43
N VAL A 10 -7.67 4.96 -14.88
CA VAL A 10 -7.51 6.26 -14.21
C VAL A 10 -7.80 7.43 -15.16
N ARG A 11 -7.21 7.44 -16.36
CA ARG A 11 -7.43 8.52 -17.34
C ARG A 11 -8.86 8.57 -17.89
N GLY A 12 -9.56 7.44 -17.91
CA GLY A 12 -10.94 7.35 -18.39
C GLY A 12 -12.00 7.76 -17.35
N CYS A 13 -11.64 7.87 -16.07
CA CYS A 13 -12.56 8.20 -15.00
C CYS A 13 -12.51 9.71 -14.67
N PRO A 14 -13.63 10.45 -14.75
CA PRO A 14 -13.63 11.88 -14.48
C PRO A 14 -13.56 12.24 -12.98
N VAL A 15 -13.58 11.23 -12.10
CA VAL A 15 -13.54 11.39 -10.64
C VAL A 15 -12.40 10.57 -10.04
N PRO A 16 -11.92 10.91 -8.83
CA PRO A 16 -10.78 10.23 -8.23
C PRO A 16 -10.99 8.73 -8.05
N ILE A 17 -9.93 7.95 -8.31
CA ILE A 17 -9.94 6.49 -8.16
C ILE A 17 -9.19 6.07 -6.91
N VAL A 18 -9.79 5.15 -6.15
CA VAL A 18 -9.19 4.45 -5.02
C VAL A 18 -9.12 2.97 -5.37
N MET A 19 -7.97 2.32 -5.14
CA MET A 19 -7.83 0.88 -5.37
C MET A 19 -8.42 0.08 -4.22
N ALA A 20 -9.34 -0.84 -4.52
CA ALA A 20 -9.94 -1.71 -3.52
C ALA A 20 -9.36 -3.13 -3.57
N GLY A 21 -9.11 -3.68 -2.38
CA GLY A 21 -8.48 -4.97 -2.22
C GLY A 21 -7.00 -4.95 -2.64
N GLY A 22 -6.29 -6.01 -2.27
CA GLY A 22 -4.89 -6.22 -2.63
C GLY A 22 -4.69 -7.67 -3.03
N PRO A 23 -3.56 -7.99 -3.66
CA PRO A 23 -3.22 -9.37 -3.92
C PRO A 23 -3.11 -10.11 -2.59
N GLN A 24 -3.51 -11.39 -2.58
CA GLN A 24 -3.21 -12.27 -1.47
C GLN A 24 -1.76 -12.71 -1.68
N VAL A 25 -0.86 -12.11 -0.91
CA VAL A 25 0.59 -12.20 -1.04
C VAL A 25 1.20 -12.62 0.28
N ASP A 26 2.40 -13.15 0.21
CA ASP A 26 3.09 -13.75 1.35
C ASP A 26 3.90 -12.70 2.14
N THR A 27 4.14 -11.51 1.56
CA THR A 27 4.98 -10.47 2.18
C THR A 27 4.34 -9.08 2.18
N GLU A 28 4.73 -8.26 3.16
CA GLU A 28 4.34 -6.85 3.23
C GLU A 28 4.90 -6.04 2.07
N LEU A 29 6.11 -6.36 1.62
CA LEU A 29 6.77 -5.68 0.49
C LEU A 29 5.92 -5.77 -0.79
N GLU A 30 5.35 -6.93 -1.09
CA GLU A 30 4.49 -7.10 -2.26
C GLU A 30 3.22 -6.22 -2.16
N VAL A 31 2.70 -6.00 -0.95
CA VAL A 31 1.59 -5.06 -0.72
C VAL A 31 2.06 -3.63 -0.98
N PHE A 32 3.25 -3.25 -0.53
CA PHE A 32 3.81 -1.91 -0.74
C PHE A 32 4.09 -1.64 -2.22
N GLU A 33 4.63 -2.61 -2.96
CA GLU A 33 4.83 -2.53 -4.40
C GLU A 33 3.49 -2.35 -5.14
N PHE A 34 2.46 -3.12 -4.78
CA PHE A 34 1.13 -2.98 -5.34
C PHE A 34 0.52 -1.58 -5.10
N VAL A 35 0.63 -1.07 -3.86
CA VAL A 35 0.13 0.28 -3.53
C VAL A 35 0.90 1.32 -4.34
N TYR A 36 2.23 1.24 -4.34
CA TYR A 36 3.10 2.18 -5.05
C TYR A 36 2.80 2.22 -6.54
N ASP A 37 2.71 1.08 -7.21
CA ASP A 37 2.39 0.97 -8.65
C ASP A 37 1.07 1.68 -8.98
N GLY A 38 0.02 1.45 -8.19
CA GLY A 38 -1.26 2.09 -8.43
C GLY A 38 -1.26 3.61 -8.21
N ILE A 39 -0.54 4.09 -7.20
CA ILE A 39 -0.36 5.53 -6.97
C ILE A 39 0.41 6.16 -8.14
N GLN A 40 1.49 5.51 -8.62
CA GLN A 40 2.24 6.00 -9.80
C GLN A 40 1.39 6.03 -11.07
N LYS A 41 0.42 5.12 -11.20
CA LYS A 41 -0.53 5.08 -12.31
C LYS A 41 -1.73 6.02 -12.13
N GLY A 42 -1.78 6.77 -11.03
CA GLY A 42 -2.70 7.88 -10.80
C GLY A 42 -3.94 7.54 -9.94
N ALA A 43 -3.96 6.39 -9.26
CA ALA A 43 -4.87 6.24 -8.13
C ALA A 43 -4.51 7.27 -7.04
N ILE A 44 -5.51 7.75 -6.30
CA ILE A 44 -5.29 8.74 -5.23
C ILE A 44 -5.23 8.11 -3.83
N GLY A 45 -5.40 6.80 -3.73
CA GLY A 45 -5.41 6.09 -2.47
C GLY A 45 -5.86 4.64 -2.60
N VAL A 46 -6.00 3.98 -1.46
CA VAL A 46 -6.41 2.57 -1.37
C VAL A 46 -7.48 2.33 -0.29
N ASN A 47 -8.28 1.29 -0.49
CA ASN A 47 -9.22 0.73 0.47
C ASN A 47 -8.84 -0.75 0.69
N LEU A 48 -7.79 -0.96 1.50
CA LEU A 48 -7.26 -2.30 1.81
C LEU A 48 -7.82 -2.80 3.14
N GLY A 49 -8.25 -4.06 3.14
CA GLY A 49 -8.71 -4.77 4.34
C GLY A 49 -7.69 -5.79 4.81
N ARG A 50 -7.79 -7.02 4.28
CA ARG A 50 -7.06 -8.21 4.75
C ARG A 50 -5.57 -7.99 5.00
N ASN A 51 -4.90 -7.33 4.06
CA ASN A 51 -3.45 -7.06 4.15
C ASN A 51 -3.07 -6.15 5.33
N ILE A 52 -4.04 -5.46 5.93
CA ILE A 52 -3.83 -4.64 7.13
C ILE A 52 -4.24 -5.44 8.38
N TRP A 53 -5.51 -5.85 8.50
CA TRP A 53 -6.02 -6.38 9.77
C TRP A 53 -5.67 -7.85 10.04
N GLN A 54 -5.17 -8.60 9.05
CA GLN A 54 -4.64 -9.95 9.24
C GLN A 54 -3.12 -9.97 9.42
N ASN A 55 -2.44 -8.84 9.25
CA ASN A 55 -1.01 -8.74 9.52
C ASN A 55 -0.79 -8.65 11.05
N ASP A 56 0.28 -9.26 11.56
CA ASP A 56 0.61 -9.25 12.99
C ASP A 56 0.94 -7.83 13.51
N PHE A 57 1.32 -6.91 12.61
CA PHE A 57 1.70 -5.53 12.89
C PHE A 57 0.85 -4.54 12.09
N PRO A 58 -0.48 -4.45 12.33
CA PRO A 58 -1.41 -3.66 11.52
C PRO A 58 -1.11 -2.16 11.55
N VAL A 59 -0.57 -1.65 12.66
CA VAL A 59 -0.16 -0.23 12.79
C VAL A 59 1.04 0.06 11.90
N ALA A 60 2.03 -0.85 11.85
CA ALA A 60 3.18 -0.72 10.98
C ALA A 60 2.74 -0.73 9.49
N MET A 61 1.83 -1.64 9.13
CA MET A 61 1.25 -1.70 7.78
C MET A 61 0.57 -0.39 7.37
N ILE A 62 -0.31 0.15 8.22
CA ILE A 62 -1.02 1.42 7.91
C ILE A 62 -0.03 2.58 7.76
N ARG A 63 1.00 2.66 8.62
CA ARG A 63 2.00 3.73 8.55
C ARG A 63 2.87 3.64 7.30
N ALA A 64 3.28 2.44 6.90
CA ALA A 64 4.02 2.20 5.68
C ALA A 64 3.19 2.56 4.42
N ILE A 65 1.95 2.09 4.32
CA ILE A 65 1.02 2.44 3.22
C ILE A 65 0.78 3.96 3.18
N ARG A 66 0.60 4.59 4.34
CA ARG A 66 0.43 6.04 4.44
C ARG A 66 1.66 6.79 3.90
N ALA A 67 2.88 6.33 4.17
CA ALA A 67 4.09 6.96 3.67
C ALA A 67 4.15 6.92 2.13
N ILE A 68 3.72 5.82 1.51
CA ILE A 68 3.63 5.71 0.05
C ILE A 68 2.62 6.73 -0.51
N ILE A 69 1.41 6.77 0.05
CA ILE A 69 0.30 7.59 -0.50
C ILE A 69 0.51 9.08 -0.28
N HIS A 70 1.04 9.47 0.88
CA HIS A 70 1.03 10.88 1.31
C HIS A 70 2.43 11.50 1.41
N GLU A 71 3.50 10.70 1.39
CA GLU A 71 4.88 11.17 1.58
C GLU A 71 5.80 10.76 0.41
N ASN A 72 5.25 10.13 -0.64
CA ASN A 72 5.97 9.64 -1.82
C ASN A 72 7.08 8.62 -1.51
N ALA A 73 6.95 7.86 -0.42
CA ALA A 73 7.90 6.80 -0.11
C ALA A 73 7.87 5.69 -1.18
N SER A 74 9.05 5.16 -1.52
CA SER A 74 9.20 3.94 -2.30
C SER A 74 8.79 2.70 -1.49
N PRO A 75 8.53 1.55 -2.14
CA PRO A 75 8.20 0.30 -1.43
C PRO A 75 9.28 -0.11 -0.43
N LYS A 76 10.55 0.15 -0.76
CA LYS A 76 11.69 -0.15 0.11
C LYS A 76 11.71 0.73 1.35
N GLU A 77 11.51 2.04 1.20
CA GLU A 77 11.44 2.96 2.35
C GLU A 77 10.23 2.65 3.24
N ALA A 78 9.11 2.23 2.63
CA ALA A 78 7.93 1.78 3.36
C ALA A 78 8.20 0.48 4.15
N GLN A 79 8.96 -0.46 3.58
CA GLN A 79 9.40 -1.68 4.25
C GLN A 79 10.33 -1.36 5.43
N GLU A 80 11.31 -0.47 5.25
CA GLU A 80 12.20 -0.02 6.33
C GLU A 80 11.42 0.64 7.48
N LEU A 81 10.42 1.47 7.17
CA LEU A 81 9.52 2.06 8.16
C LEU A 81 8.69 0.99 8.89
N TYR A 82 8.14 0.02 8.16
CA TYR A 82 7.40 -1.10 8.74
C TYR A 82 8.26 -1.86 9.74
N ASP A 83 9.49 -2.23 9.36
CA ASP A 83 10.41 -3.00 10.21
C ASP A 83 10.86 -2.22 11.46
N SER A 84 11.03 -0.90 11.35
CA SER A 84 11.29 -0.04 12.51
C SER A 84 10.15 -0.09 13.53
N ILE A 85 8.90 0.11 13.08
CA ILE A 85 7.72 0.16 13.96
C ILE A 85 7.41 -1.23 14.55
N LYS A 86 7.56 -2.28 13.73
CA LYS A 86 7.47 -3.66 14.17
C LYS A 86 8.45 -3.93 15.30
N SER A 87 9.71 -3.51 15.14
CA SER A 87 10.74 -3.67 16.16
C SER A 87 10.37 -2.94 17.45
N GLU A 88 9.93 -1.69 17.38
CA GLU A 88 9.45 -0.91 18.55
C GLU A 88 8.31 -1.59 19.31
N THR A 89 7.39 -2.26 18.60
CA THR A 89 6.24 -2.94 19.20
C THR A 89 6.65 -4.21 19.96
N VAL A 90 7.75 -4.86 19.56
CA VAL A 90 8.25 -6.10 20.20
C VAL A 90 9.00 -5.81 21.50
N ILE A 91 9.50 -4.59 21.69
CA ILE A 91 10.28 -4.18 22.88
C ILE A 91 9.43 -3.55 23.99
N GLY A 92 8.15 -3.26 23.73
CA GLY A 92 7.21 -2.67 24.69
C GLY A 92 6.28 -3.70 25.31
#